data_AF-A0A1U7MTB6-F1
#
_entry.id   AF-A0A1U7MTB6-F1
#
_cell.length_a   1.000
_cell.length_b   1.000
_cell.length_c   1.000
_cell.angle_alpha   90.00
_cell.angle_beta   90.00
_cell.angle_gamma   90.00
#
_symmetry.space_group_name_H-M   'P 1'
#
loop_
_entity.id
_entity.type
_entity.pdbx_description
1 polymer ?
#
loop_
_entity_poly.entity_id
_entity_poly.type
_entity_poly.pdbx_seq_one_letter_code
_entity_poly.pdbx_strand_id
1 'polypeptide(L)'
;MGPFEIFTRGKDSSEEPPTPVPPPVRPSVGEQLGTLARLGLETQDGVGVQDIADDPDAAGWIKLHPYVAILQVMARGEDGALTRHPRVTTVDLDHLVGPQSYPELVRKLADAAGTAHLLEEVEGGVDEERGRWVVRFTFDDLTREIHPRRTQDRADPVVMPELFAAVAGAGQRPAYVRHGRSMTVAYVPARHAGELQRVFSRWA
;
A
#
# COMPACT_ATOMS: atom_id res chain seq x y z
N MET A 1 -41.82 36.49 45.69
CA MET A 1 -40.82 35.46 45.34
C MET A 1 -41.55 34.14 45.26
N GLY A 2 -41.75 33.62 44.05
CA GLY A 2 -42.33 32.31 43.77
C GLY A 2 -41.49 31.64 42.68
N PRO A 3 -41.22 30.33 42.78
CA PRO A 3 -40.30 29.64 41.88
C PRO A 3 -40.89 29.47 40.48
N PHE A 4 -40.10 29.81 39.45
CA PHE A 4 -40.43 29.59 38.05
C PHE A 4 -40.49 28.10 37.74
N GLU A 5 -41.61 27.68 37.16
CA GLU A 5 -41.87 26.34 36.67
C GLU A 5 -40.90 25.97 35.54
N ILE A 6 -40.38 24.75 35.64
CA ILE A 6 -39.50 24.10 34.68
C ILE A 6 -40.35 23.62 33.50
N PHE A 7 -40.16 24.20 32.31
CA PHE A 7 -40.67 23.62 31.07
C PHE A 7 -39.80 22.42 30.66
N THR A 8 -40.19 21.22 31.06
CA THR A 8 -39.74 19.98 30.42
C THR A 8 -40.39 19.88 29.04
N ARG A 9 -39.71 20.42 28.02
CA ARG A 9 -40.05 20.12 26.62
C ARG A 9 -39.51 18.72 26.30
N GLY A 10 -40.40 17.73 26.32
CA GLY A 10 -40.16 16.42 25.74
C GLY A 10 -39.64 16.59 24.32
N LYS A 11 -38.42 16.15 24.08
CA LYS A 11 -37.84 16.03 22.76
C LYS A 11 -38.12 14.59 22.34
N ASP A 12 -39.14 14.41 21.50
CA ASP A 12 -39.27 13.22 20.67
C ASP A 12 -38.01 13.16 19.79
N SER A 13 -36.99 12.46 20.27
CA SER A 13 -35.88 11.97 19.47
C SER A 13 -36.14 10.49 19.23
N SER A 14 -37.08 10.19 18.33
CA SER A 14 -37.07 8.92 17.61
C SER A 14 -35.89 8.95 16.63
N GLU A 15 -34.67 8.83 17.17
CA GLU A 15 -33.53 8.42 16.36
C GLU A 15 -33.74 6.95 16.07
N GLU A 16 -34.27 6.68 14.89
CA GLU A 16 -34.25 5.35 14.30
C GLU A 16 -32.80 4.86 14.37
N PRO A 17 -32.51 3.69 14.99
CA PRO A 17 -31.16 3.21 15.09
C PRO A 17 -30.59 3.10 13.67
N PRO A 18 -29.34 3.56 13.44
CA PRO A 18 -28.75 3.54 12.11
C PRO A 18 -28.88 2.12 11.55
N THR A 19 -29.51 1.99 10.37
CA THR A 19 -29.68 0.71 9.72
C THR A 19 -28.32 0.02 9.65
N PRO A 20 -28.15 -1.18 10.24
CA PRO A 20 -26.88 -1.88 10.18
C PRO A 20 -26.52 -2.12 8.72
N VAL A 21 -25.47 -1.47 8.23
CA VAL A 21 -24.94 -1.74 6.90
C VAL A 21 -24.35 -3.15 6.95
N PRO A 22 -24.86 -4.12 6.18
CA PRO A 22 -24.33 -5.46 6.20
C PRO A 22 -22.84 -5.42 5.81
N PRO A 23 -21.99 -6.24 6.45
CA PRO A 23 -20.59 -6.28 6.12
C PRO A 23 -20.41 -6.59 4.63
N PRO A 24 -19.36 -6.05 3.98
CA PRO A 24 -19.08 -6.36 2.59
C PRO A 24 -19.06 -7.88 2.36
N VAL A 25 -19.80 -8.35 1.37
CA VAL A 25 -19.66 -9.73 0.89
C VAL A 25 -18.25 -9.89 0.32
N ARG A 26 -17.56 -10.95 0.73
CA ARG A 26 -16.20 -11.23 0.26
C ARG A 26 -16.23 -11.55 -1.24
N PRO A 27 -15.43 -10.86 -2.07
CA PRO A 27 -15.37 -11.15 -3.49
C PRO A 27 -14.67 -12.49 -3.74
N SER A 28 -15.15 -13.25 -4.71
CA SER A 28 -14.47 -14.42 -5.28
C SER A 28 -13.12 -14.02 -5.90
N VAL A 29 -12.22 -14.98 -6.09
CA VAL A 29 -10.91 -14.73 -6.73
C VAL A 29 -11.08 -14.15 -8.14
N GLY A 30 -12.07 -14.61 -8.91
CA GLY A 30 -12.39 -14.06 -10.23
C GLY A 30 -12.85 -12.60 -10.18
N GLU A 31 -13.70 -12.23 -9.22
CA GLU A 31 -14.11 -10.82 -9.03
C GLU A 31 -12.95 -9.94 -8.58
N GLN A 32 -12.04 -10.49 -7.77
CA GLN A 32 -10.84 -9.78 -7.36
C GLN A 32 -9.93 -9.50 -8.57
N LEU A 33 -9.64 -10.52 -9.38
CA LEU A 33 -8.86 -10.38 -10.63
C LEU A 33 -9.53 -9.39 -11.60
N GLY A 34 -10.83 -9.51 -11.83
CA GLY A 34 -11.57 -8.59 -12.71
C GLY A 34 -11.56 -7.15 -12.20
N THR A 35 -11.56 -6.94 -10.88
CA THR A 35 -11.42 -5.60 -10.30
C THR A 35 -10.01 -5.04 -10.47
N LEU A 36 -8.97 -5.84 -10.22
CA LEU A 36 -7.58 -5.44 -10.41
C LEU A 36 -7.28 -5.12 -11.89
N ALA A 37 -7.74 -5.95 -12.82
CA ALA A 37 -7.58 -5.74 -14.26
C ALA A 37 -8.21 -4.42 -14.72
N ARG A 38 -9.45 -4.13 -14.31
CA ARG A 38 -10.11 -2.84 -14.62
C ARG A 38 -9.34 -1.63 -14.07
N LEU A 39 -8.62 -1.81 -12.95
CA LEU A 39 -7.80 -0.78 -12.34
C LEU A 39 -6.36 -0.74 -12.89
N GLY A 40 -6.06 -1.55 -13.91
CA GLY A 40 -4.77 -1.54 -14.63
C GLY A 40 -3.72 -2.47 -14.03
N LEU A 41 -4.14 -3.49 -13.29
CA LEU A 41 -3.30 -4.56 -12.73
C LEU A 41 -3.77 -5.91 -13.27
N GLU A 42 -3.28 -6.29 -14.44
CA GLU A 42 -3.59 -7.55 -15.11
C GLU A 42 -2.54 -8.61 -14.75
N THR A 43 -2.95 -9.84 -14.48
CA THR A 43 -1.98 -10.93 -14.29
C THR A 43 -1.20 -11.17 -15.58
N GLN A 44 0.11 -11.39 -15.46
CA GLN A 44 0.94 -11.73 -16.62
C GLN A 44 0.81 -13.21 -16.99
N ASP A 45 1.18 -13.54 -18.22
CA ASP A 45 1.42 -14.91 -18.70
C ASP A 45 0.27 -15.91 -18.52
N GLY A 46 -0.97 -15.44 -18.59
CA GLY A 46 -2.16 -16.31 -18.55
C GLY A 46 -2.48 -16.88 -17.16
N VAL A 47 -1.83 -16.38 -16.10
CA VAL A 47 -2.10 -16.80 -14.72
C VAL A 47 -3.53 -16.44 -14.35
N GLY A 48 -4.28 -17.48 -14.01
CA GLY A 48 -5.71 -17.42 -13.74
C GLY A 48 -6.06 -17.73 -12.29
N VAL A 49 -7.36 -17.87 -12.06
CA VAL A 49 -7.92 -18.17 -10.73
C VAL A 49 -7.33 -19.43 -10.11
N GLN A 50 -7.12 -20.47 -10.93
CA GLN A 50 -6.70 -21.79 -10.46
C GLN A 50 -5.23 -21.77 -9.98
N ASP A 51 -4.35 -21.09 -10.72
CA ASP A 51 -2.93 -20.98 -10.35
C ASP A 51 -2.74 -20.27 -9.00
N ILE A 52 -3.54 -19.22 -8.75
CA ILE A 52 -3.52 -18.48 -7.48
C ILE A 52 -4.13 -19.32 -6.35
N ALA A 53 -5.15 -20.14 -6.64
CA ALA A 53 -5.79 -21.00 -5.65
C ALA A 53 -4.90 -22.18 -5.23
N ASP A 54 -4.10 -22.70 -6.16
CA ASP A 54 -3.17 -23.81 -5.93
C ASP A 54 -1.83 -23.36 -5.32
N ASP A 55 -1.60 -22.05 -5.24
CA ASP A 55 -0.42 -21.48 -4.59
C ASP A 55 -0.52 -21.60 -3.05
N PRO A 56 0.43 -22.27 -2.39
CA PRO A 56 0.35 -22.55 -0.96
C PRO A 56 0.42 -21.30 -0.08
N ASP A 57 1.16 -20.26 -0.50
CA ASP A 57 1.24 -19.01 0.26
C ASP A 57 -0.04 -18.18 0.05
N ALA A 58 -0.47 -18.04 -1.21
CA ALA A 58 -1.65 -17.27 -1.56
C ALA A 58 -2.93 -17.91 -1.02
N ALA A 59 -3.05 -19.24 -1.02
CA ALA A 59 -4.21 -19.96 -0.50
C ALA A 59 -4.49 -19.65 0.98
N GLY A 60 -3.43 -19.42 1.78
CA GLY A 60 -3.55 -18.95 3.17
C GLY A 60 -4.11 -17.52 3.24
N TRP A 61 -3.60 -16.62 2.41
CA TRP A 61 -4.00 -15.20 2.40
C TRP A 61 -5.36 -14.94 1.77
N ILE A 62 -5.79 -15.71 0.76
CA ILE A 62 -7.10 -15.55 0.08
C ILE A 62 -8.24 -15.62 1.08
N LYS A 63 -8.09 -16.44 2.12
CA LYS A 63 -9.10 -16.62 3.18
C LYS A 63 -9.09 -15.51 4.24
N LEU A 64 -8.05 -14.68 4.28
CA LEU A 64 -7.87 -13.68 5.32
C LEU A 64 -8.06 -12.26 4.77
N HIS A 65 -7.40 -11.97 3.65
CA HIS A 65 -7.32 -10.62 3.10
C HIS A 65 -7.58 -10.64 1.59
N PRO A 66 -8.81 -10.29 1.14
CA PRO A 66 -9.10 -10.11 -0.27
C PRO A 66 -8.09 -9.16 -0.92
N TYR A 67 -7.72 -9.44 -2.17
CA TYR A 67 -6.72 -8.72 -2.97
C TYR A 67 -5.26 -8.87 -2.52
N VAL A 68 -4.95 -9.00 -1.22
CA VAL A 68 -3.56 -9.13 -0.74
C VAL A 68 -2.88 -10.37 -1.30
N ALA A 69 -3.58 -11.51 -1.30
CA ALA A 69 -3.01 -12.75 -1.84
C ALA A 69 -2.62 -12.60 -3.32
N ILE A 70 -3.52 -12.05 -4.14
CA ILE A 70 -3.26 -11.82 -5.57
C ILE A 70 -2.12 -10.84 -5.77
N LEU A 71 -2.06 -9.77 -4.98
CA LEU A 71 -0.98 -8.78 -5.05
C LEU A 71 0.37 -9.36 -4.61
N GLN A 72 0.39 -10.27 -3.64
CA GLN A 72 1.61 -10.97 -3.23
C GLN A 72 2.11 -11.86 -4.36
N VAL A 73 1.22 -12.62 -5.02
CA VAL A 73 1.58 -13.39 -6.22
C VAL A 73 2.12 -12.43 -7.28
N MET A 74 1.42 -11.32 -7.58
CA MET A 74 1.86 -10.29 -8.54
C MET A 74 3.20 -9.62 -8.20
N ALA A 75 3.65 -9.67 -6.95
CA ALA A 75 4.87 -9.00 -6.49
C ALA A 75 6.11 -9.88 -6.47
N ARG A 76 6.00 -11.18 -6.81
CA ARG A 76 7.13 -12.13 -6.74
C ARG A 76 8.19 -11.85 -7.81
N GLY A 77 9.45 -12.09 -7.45
CA GLY A 77 10.63 -11.90 -8.30
C GLY A 77 10.94 -13.09 -9.21
N GLU A 78 12.09 -13.04 -9.89
CA GLU A 78 12.50 -14.02 -10.92
C GLU A 78 12.73 -15.45 -10.39
N ASP A 79 12.93 -15.62 -9.08
CA ASP A 79 13.37 -16.89 -8.49
C ASP A 79 12.25 -17.76 -7.86
N GLY A 80 10.95 -17.52 -8.13
CA GLY A 80 9.92 -18.31 -7.43
C GLY A 80 8.45 -18.17 -7.82
N ALA A 81 8.16 -18.42 -9.11
CA ALA A 81 6.90 -18.87 -9.72
C ALA A 81 5.55 -18.30 -9.22
N LEU A 82 5.13 -17.22 -9.89
CA LEU A 82 3.83 -16.89 -10.52
C LEU A 82 3.73 -15.36 -10.58
N THR A 83 3.44 -14.82 -11.76
CA THR A 83 3.23 -13.38 -12.12
C THR A 83 4.16 -12.35 -11.46
N ARG A 84 5.27 -11.99 -12.08
CA ARG A 84 5.87 -10.68 -11.79
C ARG A 84 5.05 -9.62 -12.51
N HIS A 85 4.25 -8.82 -11.81
CA HIS A 85 3.70 -7.61 -12.42
C HIS A 85 4.78 -6.52 -12.35
N PRO A 86 5.19 -5.91 -13.49
CA PRO A 86 6.28 -4.93 -13.50
C PRO A 86 5.98 -3.70 -12.64
N ARG A 87 4.70 -3.48 -12.30
CA ARG A 87 4.23 -2.36 -11.48
C ARG A 87 3.84 -2.69 -10.05
N VAL A 88 4.00 -3.93 -9.60
CA VAL A 88 3.65 -4.33 -8.24
C VAL A 88 4.91 -4.86 -7.55
N THR A 89 5.17 -4.40 -6.33
CA THR A 89 6.28 -4.91 -5.53
C THR A 89 5.92 -4.94 -4.05
N THR A 90 6.64 -5.78 -3.31
CA THR A 90 6.49 -5.91 -1.86
C THR A 90 7.72 -5.36 -1.15
N VAL A 91 7.48 -4.65 -0.05
CA VAL A 91 8.47 -4.14 0.88
C VAL A 91 8.34 -4.95 2.16
N ASP A 92 9.41 -5.65 2.52
CA ASP A 92 9.51 -6.28 3.82
C ASP A 92 10.10 -5.29 4.84
N LEU A 93 9.29 -4.91 5.82
CA LEU A 93 9.66 -3.92 6.83
C LEU A 93 10.71 -4.45 7.82
N ASP A 94 10.86 -5.77 7.95
CA ASP A 94 11.87 -6.39 8.82
C ASP A 94 13.26 -6.37 8.16
N HIS A 95 13.34 -6.25 6.84
CA HIS A 95 14.60 -6.19 6.10
C HIS A 95 15.14 -4.76 5.91
N LEU A 96 14.39 -3.74 6.31
CA LEU A 96 14.85 -2.35 6.30
C LEU A 96 15.57 -2.02 7.61
N VAL A 97 16.82 -2.49 7.70
CA VAL A 97 17.66 -2.42 8.90
C VAL A 97 18.70 -1.33 8.74
N GLY A 98 18.44 -0.19 9.36
CA GLY A 98 19.37 0.94 9.33
C GLY A 98 19.16 1.88 8.14
N PRO A 99 19.93 2.97 8.10
CA PRO A 99 19.78 4.00 7.08
C PRO A 99 20.20 3.54 5.67
N GLN A 100 21.10 2.56 5.58
CA GLN A 100 21.63 2.07 4.30
C GLN A 100 20.66 1.17 3.53
N SER A 101 19.60 0.64 4.17
CA SER A 101 18.57 -0.14 3.47
C SER A 101 17.60 0.71 2.65
N TYR A 102 17.48 2.01 2.96
CA TYR A 102 16.54 2.89 2.27
C TYR A 102 16.95 3.22 0.82
N PRO A 103 18.24 3.45 0.49
CA PRO A 103 18.67 3.58 -0.89
C PRO A 103 18.30 2.41 -1.79
N GLU A 104 18.51 1.17 -1.32
CA GLU A 104 18.13 -0.03 -2.09
C GLU A 104 16.61 -0.11 -2.27
N LEU A 105 15.85 0.21 -1.23
CA LEU A 105 14.40 0.32 -1.31
C LEU A 105 13.96 1.35 -2.36
N VAL A 106 14.53 2.55 -2.36
CA VAL A 106 14.19 3.60 -3.34
C VAL A 106 14.46 3.12 -4.76
N ARG A 107 15.60 2.47 -5.02
CA ARG A 107 15.92 1.89 -6.34
C ARG A 107 14.91 0.81 -6.73
N LYS A 108 14.57 -0.11 -5.83
CA LYS A 108 13.55 -1.15 -6.05
C LYS A 108 12.18 -0.54 -6.37
N LEU A 109 11.78 0.51 -5.65
CA LEU A 109 10.52 1.19 -5.85
C LEU A 109 10.47 1.93 -7.19
N ALA A 110 11.57 2.57 -7.60
CA ALA A 110 11.68 3.24 -8.90
C ALA A 110 11.67 2.23 -10.07
N ASP A 111 12.30 1.06 -9.91
CA ASP A 111 12.20 -0.04 -10.88
C ASP A 111 10.74 -0.49 -11.03
N ALA A 112 10.05 -0.74 -9.92
CA ALA A 112 8.63 -1.10 -9.94
C ALA A 112 7.73 0.03 -10.48
N ALA A 113 8.09 1.29 -10.31
CA ALA A 113 7.36 2.40 -10.93
C ALA A 113 7.67 2.54 -12.44
N GLY A 114 8.70 1.85 -12.96
CA GLY A 114 9.20 2.05 -14.33
C GLY A 114 9.92 3.38 -14.51
N THR A 115 10.40 3.98 -13.43
CA THR A 115 11.00 5.32 -13.36
C THR A 115 12.46 5.30 -12.91
N ALA A 116 13.10 4.13 -12.89
CA ALA A 116 14.51 4.00 -12.51
C ALA A 116 15.44 4.92 -13.34
N HIS A 117 15.10 5.23 -14.58
CA HIS A 117 15.84 6.14 -15.46
C HIS A 117 15.75 7.62 -15.04
N LEU A 118 14.80 7.99 -14.18
CA LEU A 118 14.65 9.33 -13.61
C LEU A 118 15.33 9.47 -12.24
N LEU A 119 15.85 8.36 -11.70
CA LEU A 119 16.42 8.30 -10.36
C LEU A 119 17.94 8.46 -10.43
N GLU A 120 18.44 9.43 -9.68
CA GLU A 120 19.85 9.77 -9.56
C GLU A 120 20.28 9.82 -8.09
N GLU A 121 21.60 9.87 -7.85
CA GLU A 121 22.26 10.11 -6.55
C GLU A 121 21.47 9.66 -5.32
N VAL A 122 21.41 8.34 -5.05
CA VAL A 122 20.63 7.80 -3.93
C VAL A 122 21.54 7.48 -2.75
N GLU A 123 21.36 8.20 -1.65
CA GLU A 123 22.18 8.12 -0.45
C GLU A 123 21.34 7.90 0.81
N GLY A 124 21.86 7.07 1.72
CA GLY A 124 21.28 6.81 3.03
C GLY A 124 22.25 7.26 4.12
N GLY A 125 21.72 7.82 5.21
CA GLY A 125 22.55 8.33 6.29
C GLY A 125 21.80 8.53 7.59
N VAL A 126 22.49 9.15 8.55
CA VAL A 126 21.91 9.54 9.83
C VAL A 126 21.92 11.06 9.92
N ASP A 127 20.77 11.64 10.22
CA ASP A 127 20.64 13.03 10.62
C ASP A 127 20.72 13.08 12.15
N GLU A 128 21.92 13.37 12.66
CA GLU A 128 22.19 13.41 14.10
C GLU A 128 21.49 14.59 14.79
N GLU A 129 21.25 15.70 14.09
CA GLU A 129 20.54 16.87 14.64
C GLU A 129 19.07 16.52 14.91
N ARG A 130 18.43 15.80 13.98
CA ARG A 130 17.03 15.37 14.12
C ARG A 130 16.87 14.04 14.84
N GLY A 131 17.96 13.32 15.12
CA GLY A 131 17.94 11.98 15.68
C GLY A 131 17.20 10.97 14.78
N ARG A 132 17.31 11.13 13.46
CA ARG A 132 16.58 10.34 12.47
C ARG A 132 17.53 9.67 11.47
N TRP A 133 17.03 8.65 10.79
CA TRP A 133 17.66 8.26 9.53
C TRP A 133 17.27 9.27 8.45
N VAL A 134 18.06 9.35 7.40
CA VAL A 134 17.79 10.16 6.23
C VAL A 134 18.03 9.33 4.98
N VAL A 135 17.15 9.48 4.00
CA VAL A 135 17.38 9.03 2.63
C VAL A 135 17.22 10.24 1.72
N ARG A 136 18.27 10.51 0.94
CA ARG A 136 18.32 11.60 -0.03
C ARG A 136 18.47 11.01 -1.42
N PHE A 137 17.71 11.54 -2.36
CA PHE A 137 17.80 11.15 -3.76
C PHE A 137 17.32 12.24 -4.68
N THR A 138 17.85 12.28 -5.89
CA THR A 138 17.35 13.14 -6.95
C THR A 138 16.42 12.33 -7.85
N PHE A 139 15.22 12.85 -8.08
CA PHE A 139 14.22 12.22 -8.93
C PHE A 139 13.61 13.27 -9.84
N ASP A 140 13.72 13.09 -11.16
CA ASP A 140 13.19 14.03 -12.16
C ASP A 140 13.69 15.46 -11.88
N ASP A 141 15.02 15.61 -11.78
CA ASP A 141 15.74 16.85 -11.45
C ASP A 141 15.43 17.47 -10.07
N LEU A 142 14.62 16.83 -9.24
CA LEU A 142 14.26 17.30 -7.90
C LEU A 142 14.94 16.46 -6.81
N THR A 143 15.79 17.10 -6.00
CA THR A 143 16.33 16.47 -4.79
C THR A 143 15.24 16.37 -3.72
N ARG A 144 15.07 15.16 -3.19
CA ARG A 144 14.16 14.81 -2.11
C ARG A 144 14.94 14.30 -0.91
N GLU A 145 14.45 14.62 0.27
CA GLU A 145 15.02 14.19 1.53
C GLU A 145 13.89 13.72 2.44
N ILE A 146 13.94 12.45 2.87
CA ILE A 146 12.92 11.82 3.71
C ILE A 146 13.59 11.32 4.99
N HIS A 147 12.92 11.50 6.14
CA HIS A 147 13.49 11.23 7.45
C HIS A 147 12.76 10.12 8.23
N PRO A 148 13.04 8.83 7.93
CA PRO A 148 12.55 7.72 8.72
C PRO A 148 12.94 7.84 10.20
N ARG A 149 12.05 7.42 11.10
CA ARG A 149 12.39 7.29 12.52
C ARG A 149 13.56 6.33 12.72
N ARG A 150 14.48 6.71 13.61
CA ARG A 150 15.55 5.85 14.13
C ARG A 150 14.96 4.90 15.16
N THR A 151 14.23 3.88 14.72
CA THR A 151 13.74 2.79 15.57
C THR A 151 14.74 1.64 15.57
N GLN A 152 14.95 1.02 16.73
CA GLN A 152 16.12 0.19 17.03
C GLN A 152 16.49 -0.86 15.97
N ASP A 153 15.56 -1.42 15.20
CA ASP A 153 15.87 -2.31 14.06
C ASP A 153 14.70 -2.42 13.07
N ARG A 154 13.87 -1.36 12.92
CA ARG A 154 12.62 -1.47 12.15
C ARG A 154 12.43 -0.34 11.17
N ALA A 155 11.87 -0.68 10.00
CA ALA A 155 11.33 0.30 9.06
C ALA A 155 10.34 1.23 9.77
N ASP A 156 10.36 2.50 9.38
CA ASP A 156 9.29 3.41 9.75
C ASP A 156 8.13 3.26 8.74
N PRO A 157 7.00 2.61 9.10
CA PRO A 157 5.90 2.44 8.16
C PRO A 157 5.23 3.77 7.80
N VAL A 158 5.46 4.84 8.58
CA VAL A 158 4.84 6.15 8.36
C VAL A 158 5.41 6.85 7.13
N VAL A 159 6.70 6.64 6.83
CA VAL A 159 7.36 7.27 5.66
C VAL A 159 7.22 6.44 4.38
N MET A 160 6.71 5.21 4.45
CA MET A 160 6.54 4.35 3.27
C MET A 160 5.63 4.98 2.20
N PRO A 161 4.45 5.55 2.51
CA PRO A 161 3.61 6.21 1.50
C PRO A 161 4.30 7.38 0.81
N GLU A 162 5.13 8.12 1.55
CA GLU A 162 5.92 9.23 1.03
C GLU A 162 6.98 8.73 0.04
N LEU A 163 7.71 7.66 0.40
CA LEU A 163 8.67 7.00 -0.49
C LEU A 163 8.01 6.46 -1.76
N PHE A 164 6.84 5.82 -1.64
CA PHE A 164 6.09 5.32 -2.79
C PHE A 164 5.68 6.46 -3.72
N ALA A 165 5.20 7.57 -3.17
CA ALA A 165 4.79 8.73 -3.96
C ALA A 165 6.00 9.44 -4.60
N ALA A 166 7.16 9.41 -3.94
CA ALA A 166 8.33 10.17 -4.35
C ALA A 166 9.00 9.64 -5.63
N VAL A 167 8.86 8.35 -5.93
CA VAL A 167 9.39 7.72 -7.15
C VAL A 167 8.31 7.48 -8.23
N ALA A 168 7.06 7.89 -7.97
CA ALA A 168 5.99 7.75 -8.94
C ALA A 168 6.16 8.77 -10.09
N GLY A 169 6.21 8.27 -11.32
CA GLY A 169 6.38 9.10 -12.51
C GLY A 169 5.14 9.92 -12.89
N ALA A 170 5.29 10.77 -13.90
CA ALA A 170 4.19 11.55 -14.44
C ALA A 170 3.02 10.65 -14.88
N GLY A 171 1.81 10.95 -14.42
CA GLY A 171 0.60 10.20 -14.76
C GLY A 171 0.35 8.92 -13.96
N GLN A 172 1.24 8.56 -13.03
CA GLN A 172 1.06 7.42 -12.13
C GLN A 172 0.94 7.85 -10.66
N ARG A 173 0.32 6.99 -9.87
CA ARG A 173 0.24 7.11 -8.40
C ARG A 173 0.32 5.73 -7.75
N PRO A 174 0.93 5.63 -6.57
CA PRO A 174 0.94 4.40 -5.81
C PRO A 174 -0.42 4.15 -5.17
N ALA A 175 -0.81 2.88 -5.08
CA ALA A 175 -1.78 2.38 -4.12
C ALA A 175 -1.12 1.26 -3.34
N TYR A 176 -1.35 1.17 -2.03
CA TYR A 176 -0.65 0.21 -1.19
C TYR A 176 -1.53 -0.38 -0.10
N VAL A 177 -1.13 -1.55 0.36
CA VAL A 177 -1.77 -2.28 1.46
C VAL A 177 -0.69 -2.85 2.37
N ARG A 178 -0.89 -2.72 3.68
CA ARG A 178 -0.02 -3.34 4.69
C ARG A 178 -0.63 -4.67 5.10
N HIS A 179 0.19 -5.72 5.16
CA HIS A 179 -0.18 -7.05 5.62
C HIS A 179 0.89 -7.54 6.60
N GLY A 180 0.59 -7.40 7.90
CA GLY A 180 1.54 -7.70 8.97
C GLY A 180 2.81 -6.82 8.89
N ARG A 181 3.93 -7.47 8.55
CA ARG A 181 5.27 -6.85 8.46
C ARG A 181 5.72 -6.57 7.03
N SER A 182 4.84 -6.76 6.07
CA SER A 182 5.08 -6.41 4.68
C SER A 182 4.09 -5.35 4.21
N MET A 183 4.48 -4.61 3.19
CA MET A 183 3.60 -3.72 2.45
C MET A 183 3.71 -4.06 0.97
N THR A 184 2.58 -4.19 0.29
CA THR A 184 2.58 -4.31 -1.17
C THR A 184 2.11 -3.00 -1.76
N VAL A 185 2.85 -2.50 -2.76
CA VAL A 185 2.57 -1.27 -3.49
C VAL A 185 2.40 -1.59 -4.96
N ALA A 186 1.43 -0.92 -5.57
CA ALA A 186 1.13 -0.99 -6.99
C ALA A 186 1.15 0.42 -7.60
N TYR A 187 1.89 0.60 -8.69
CA TYR A 187 1.90 1.84 -9.47
C TYR A 187 0.89 1.75 -10.61
N VAL A 188 -0.17 2.56 -10.53
CA VAL A 188 -1.28 2.55 -11.49
C VAL A 188 -1.48 3.93 -12.09
N PRO A 189 -2.20 4.05 -13.24
CA PRO A 189 -2.61 5.36 -13.75
C PRO A 189 -3.30 6.18 -12.66
N ALA A 190 -2.98 7.48 -12.57
CA ALA A 190 -3.45 8.34 -11.49
C ALA A 190 -4.97 8.32 -11.27
N ARG A 191 -5.74 8.16 -12.36
CA ARG A 191 -7.21 8.03 -12.34
C ARG A 191 -7.72 6.79 -11.58
N HIS A 192 -6.93 5.72 -11.49
CA HIS A 192 -7.33 4.47 -10.83
C HIS A 192 -6.84 4.39 -9.38
N ALA A 193 -5.78 5.13 -9.02
CA ALA A 193 -5.13 4.98 -7.72
C ALA A 193 -6.07 5.24 -6.53
N GLY A 194 -6.95 6.24 -6.62
CA GLY A 194 -7.92 6.52 -5.56
C GLY A 194 -8.95 5.41 -5.38
N GLU A 195 -9.40 4.77 -6.46
CA GLU A 195 -10.31 3.63 -6.38
C GLU A 195 -9.60 2.38 -5.85
N LEU A 196 -8.40 2.10 -6.36
CA LEU A 196 -7.59 0.97 -5.90
C LEU A 196 -7.23 1.10 -4.41
N GLN A 197 -6.86 2.29 -3.95
CA GLN A 197 -6.60 2.54 -2.53
C GLN A 197 -7.86 2.33 -1.68
N ARG A 198 -9.05 2.73 -2.15
CA ARG A 198 -10.32 2.42 -1.45
C ARG A 198 -10.60 0.93 -1.38
N VAL A 199 -10.32 0.17 -2.44
CA VAL A 199 -10.43 -1.29 -2.44
C VAL A 199 -9.50 -1.88 -1.39
N PHE A 200 -8.24 -1.47 -1.37
CA PHE A 200 -7.26 -1.95 -0.38
C PHE A 200 -7.67 -1.59 1.04
N SER A 201 -8.02 -0.33 1.31
CA SER A 201 -8.43 0.13 2.65
C SER A 201 -9.71 -0.53 3.16
N ARG A 202 -10.59 -1.02 2.27
CA ARG A 202 -11.81 -1.74 2.66
C ARG A 202 -11.52 -3.14 3.22
N TRP A 203 -10.38 -3.72 2.86
CA TRP A 203 -10.03 -5.12 3.14
C TRP A 203 -8.69 -5.29 3.88
N ALA A 204 -8.07 -4.17 4.27
CA ALA A 204 -6.82 -4.10 5.04
C ALA A 204 -7.02 -4.43 6.52
#